data_AF-A0AAW5ELI8-F1
#
_entry.id   AF-A0AAW5ELI8-F1
#
_cell.length_a   1.000
_cell.length_b   1.000
_cell.length_c   1.000
_cell.angle_alpha   90.00
_cell.angle_beta   90.00
_cell.angle_gamma   90.00
#
_symmetry.space_group_name_H-M   'P 1'
#
loop_
_entity.id
_entity.type
_entity.pdbx_description
1 polymer ?
#
loop_
_entity_poly.entity_id
_entity_poly.type
_entity_poly.pdbx_seq_one_letter_code
_entity_poly.pdbx_strand_id
1 'polypeptide(L)'
;RLKACDYQIFSLLDFKGVEDLLDSEQIDLLIVDRNLPSGDSLDRIKELRKQGYKEAVIFLTAKTLHQDLLEGFESGCDDYMCKPFDFNELLLRIKAILKRHKREEEKLVFKDFSLDLINYEFFYKNEKLDVSNL
;
A
#
# COMPACT_ATOMS: atom_id res chain seq x y z
N ARG A 1 -15.88 11.62 2.79
CA ARG A 1 -14.93 12.38 3.65
C ARG A 1 -13.53 12.39 3.06
N LEU A 2 -12.95 11.25 2.65
CA LEU A 2 -11.63 11.21 2.01
C LEU A 2 -11.52 12.06 0.72
N LYS A 3 -12.58 12.19 -0.10
CA LYS A 3 -12.59 13.09 -1.27
C LYS A 3 -12.33 14.57 -0.92
N ALA A 4 -12.65 14.98 0.30
CA ALA A 4 -12.40 16.35 0.78
C ALA A 4 -10.94 16.55 1.27
N CYS A 5 -10.11 15.51 1.19
CA CYS A 5 -8.70 15.51 1.55
C CYS A 5 -7.80 15.24 0.34
N ASP A 6 -8.26 15.62 -0.87
CA ASP A 6 -7.54 15.49 -2.14
C ASP A 6 -7.19 14.04 -2.57
N TYR A 7 -7.91 13.05 -2.04
CA TYR A 7 -7.82 11.66 -2.52
C TYR A 7 -8.84 11.38 -3.61
N GLN A 8 -8.38 10.77 -4.71
CA GLN A 8 -9.25 10.08 -5.64
C GLN A 8 -9.72 8.76 -5.00
N ILE A 9 -11.00 8.44 -5.14
CA ILE A 9 -11.59 7.25 -4.53
C ILE A 9 -12.32 6.45 -5.58
N PHE A 10 -11.89 5.20 -5.70
CA PHE A 10 -12.64 4.13 -6.32
C PHE A 10 -13.29 3.30 -5.22
N SER A 11 -14.49 2.77 -5.49
CA SER A 11 -15.22 1.99 -4.50
C SER A 11 -15.79 0.76 -5.16
N LEU A 12 -15.46 -0.40 -4.59
CA LEU A 12 -15.99 -1.70 -4.95
C LEU A 12 -16.73 -2.25 -3.73
N LEU A 13 -17.82 -2.98 -3.96
CA LEU A 13 -18.60 -3.61 -2.89
C LEU A 13 -18.01 -4.95 -2.45
N ASP A 14 -17.13 -5.52 -3.26
CA ASP A 14 -16.50 -6.81 -3.06
C ASP A 14 -15.17 -6.88 -3.84
N PHE A 15 -14.46 -8.00 -3.76
CA PHE A 15 -13.19 -8.22 -4.48
C PHE A 15 -13.33 -8.36 -5.99
N LYS A 16 -14.56 -8.52 -6.51
CA LYS A 16 -14.78 -8.63 -7.94
C LYS A 16 -14.34 -7.34 -8.65
N GLY A 17 -13.36 -7.45 -9.55
CA GLY A 17 -12.83 -6.33 -10.32
C GLY A 17 -11.75 -5.53 -9.59
N VAL A 18 -11.22 -6.03 -8.46
CA VAL A 18 -10.07 -5.39 -7.80
C VAL A 18 -8.84 -5.48 -8.69
N GLU A 19 -8.51 -6.67 -9.21
CA GLU A 19 -7.37 -6.86 -10.11
C GLU A 19 -7.48 -5.95 -11.36
N ASP A 20 -8.64 -5.94 -12.02
CA ASP A 20 -8.88 -5.07 -13.19
C ASP A 20 -8.66 -3.59 -12.86
N LEU A 21 -9.07 -3.14 -11.67
CA LEU A 21 -8.88 -1.76 -11.22
C LEU A 21 -7.41 -1.46 -10.91
N LEU A 22 -6.70 -2.37 -10.24
CA LEU A 22 -5.28 -2.23 -9.94
C LEU A 22 -4.43 -2.20 -11.22
N ASP A 23 -4.83 -2.96 -12.24
CA ASP A 23 -4.12 -3.02 -13.52
C ASP A 23 -4.39 -1.81 -14.42
N SER A 24 -5.57 -1.18 -14.28
CA SER A 24 -6.00 -0.07 -15.14
C SER A 24 -5.75 1.31 -14.55
N GLU A 25 -5.66 1.42 -13.23
CA GLU A 25 -5.51 2.69 -12.51
C GLU A 25 -4.29 2.63 -11.57
N GLN A 26 -3.64 3.77 -11.37
CA GLN A 26 -2.57 3.86 -10.37
C GLN A 26 -3.18 3.98 -8.97
N ILE A 27 -3.31 2.86 -8.27
CA ILE A 27 -3.86 2.79 -6.91
C ILE A 27 -2.72 2.80 -5.90
N ASP A 28 -2.67 3.81 -5.02
CA ASP A 28 -1.60 3.88 -4.00
C ASP A 28 -1.93 3.07 -2.72
N LEU A 29 -3.22 2.86 -2.45
CA LEU A 29 -3.70 2.28 -1.20
C LEU A 29 -5.08 1.64 -1.38
N LEU A 30 -5.22 0.41 -0.88
CA LEU A 30 -6.48 -0.26 -0.65
C LEU A 30 -6.89 -0.12 0.82
N ILE A 31 -8.17 0.21 1.03
CA ILE A 31 -8.80 0.18 2.35
C ILE A 31 -9.87 -0.92 2.29
N VAL A 32 -9.68 -1.98 3.05
CA VAL A 32 -10.41 -3.25 2.85
C VAL A 32 -11.12 -3.66 4.13
N ASP A 33 -12.41 -3.99 4.05
CA ASP A 33 -13.08 -4.68 5.15
C ASP A 33 -12.73 -6.16 5.11
N ARG A 34 -12.50 -6.78 6.28
CA ARG A 34 -12.31 -8.23 6.35
C ARG A 34 -13.58 -9.01 6.09
N ASN A 35 -14.73 -8.50 6.53
CA ASN A 35 -15.98 -9.23 6.40
C ASN A 35 -16.74 -8.73 5.16
N LEU A 36 -16.39 -9.27 3.99
CA LEU A 36 -17.12 -9.00 2.75
C LEU A 36 -18.13 -10.12 2.44
N PRO A 37 -19.14 -9.86 1.60
CA PRO A 37 -20.12 -10.88 1.22
C PRO A 37 -19.48 -12.13 0.58
N SER A 38 -18.39 -11.98 -0.16
CA SER A 38 -17.62 -13.08 -0.74
C SER A 38 -16.79 -13.90 0.26
N GLY A 39 -16.61 -13.42 1.50
CA GLY A 39 -15.84 -14.08 2.54
C GLY A 39 -14.79 -13.17 3.19
N ASP A 40 -13.84 -13.80 3.90
CA ASP A 40 -12.76 -13.07 4.57
C ASP A 40 -11.74 -12.54 3.55
N SER A 41 -11.52 -11.23 3.53
CA SER A 41 -10.59 -10.59 2.60
C SER A 41 -9.14 -11.04 2.73
N LEU A 42 -8.78 -11.65 3.86
CA LEU A 42 -7.43 -12.04 4.19
C LEU A 42 -6.79 -12.93 3.12
N ASP A 43 -7.51 -13.96 2.66
CA ASP A 43 -7.00 -14.87 1.64
C ASP A 43 -6.86 -14.18 0.27
N ARG A 44 -7.73 -13.21 0.00
CA ARG A 44 -7.67 -12.40 -1.23
C ARG A 44 -6.44 -11.50 -1.24
N ILE A 45 -6.11 -10.86 -0.11
CA ILE A 45 -4.87 -10.07 0.01
C ILE A 45 -3.64 -10.95 -0.14
N LYS A 46 -3.61 -12.14 0.49
CA LYS A 46 -2.51 -13.10 0.30
C LYS A 46 -2.32 -13.46 -1.17
N GLU A 47 -3.40 -13.67 -1.90
CA GLU A 47 -3.35 -14.00 -3.32
C GLU A 47 -2.82 -12.83 -4.17
N LEU A 48 -3.30 -11.60 -3.93
CA LEU A 48 -2.77 -10.41 -4.60
C LEU A 48 -1.25 -10.26 -4.36
N ARG A 49 -0.78 -10.48 -3.13
CA ARG A 49 0.66 -10.44 -2.83
C ARG A 49 1.45 -11.50 -3.59
N LYS A 50 0.92 -12.72 -3.74
CA LYS A 50 1.57 -13.78 -4.55
C LYS A 50 1.63 -13.42 -6.04
N GLN A 51 0.65 -12.66 -6.53
CA GLN A 51 0.59 -12.18 -7.90
C GLN A 51 1.53 -10.97 -8.14
N GLY A 52 2.10 -10.40 -7.08
CA GLY A 52 3.10 -9.35 -7.16
C GLY A 52 2.57 -7.94 -6.95
N TYR A 53 1.29 -7.78 -6.62
CA TYR A 53 0.69 -6.49 -6.24
C TYR A 53 1.33 -5.96 -4.96
N LYS A 54 1.76 -4.69 -4.97
CA LYS A 54 2.54 -4.06 -3.89
C LYS A 54 1.84 -2.88 -3.22
N GLU A 55 0.70 -2.47 -3.77
CA GLU A 55 -0.10 -1.37 -3.28
C GLU A 55 -0.39 -1.56 -1.80
N ALA A 56 -0.34 -0.46 -1.05
CA ALA A 56 -0.52 -0.53 0.39
C ALA A 56 -1.92 -1.06 0.73
N VAL A 57 -2.08 -1.75 1.86
CA VAL A 57 -3.36 -2.27 2.32
C VAL A 57 -3.59 -1.91 3.79
N ILE A 58 -4.72 -1.28 4.09
CA ILE A 58 -5.24 -1.13 5.46
C ILE A 58 -6.49 -2.00 5.62
N PHE A 59 -6.50 -2.88 6.62
CA PHE A 59 -7.75 -3.51 7.04
C PHE A 59 -8.57 -2.60 7.96
N LEU A 60 -9.86 -2.46 7.66
CA LEU A 60 -10.87 -1.83 8.52
C LEU A 60 -11.95 -2.84 8.92
N THR A 61 -11.90 -3.36 10.13
CA THR A 61 -12.71 -4.55 10.49
C THR A 61 -13.25 -4.51 11.91
N ALA A 62 -14.35 -5.22 12.17
CA ALA A 62 -14.88 -5.44 13.53
C ALA A 62 -14.15 -6.59 14.27
N LYS A 63 -13.23 -7.30 13.60
CA LYS A 63 -12.43 -8.39 14.18
C LYS A 63 -11.34 -7.83 15.09
N THR A 64 -11.49 -7.99 16.40
CA THR A 64 -10.62 -7.40 17.43
C THR A 64 -9.75 -8.42 18.17
N LEU A 65 -9.85 -9.71 17.86
CA LEU A 65 -9.04 -10.72 18.55
C LEU A 65 -7.57 -10.53 18.17
N HIS A 66 -6.67 -10.80 19.12
CA HIS A 66 -5.24 -10.69 18.88
C HIS A 66 -4.79 -11.57 17.70
N GLN A 67 -5.36 -12.77 17.58
CA GLN A 67 -5.10 -13.67 16.47
C GLN A 67 -5.57 -13.09 15.11
N ASP A 68 -6.74 -12.45 15.06
CA ASP A 68 -7.22 -11.80 13.82
C ASP A 68 -6.25 -10.70 13.35
N LEU A 69 -5.66 -9.96 14.30
CA LEU A 69 -4.68 -8.92 14.02
C LEU A 69 -3.38 -9.53 13.47
N LEU A 70 -2.86 -10.57 14.12
CA LEU A 70 -1.65 -11.27 13.66
C LEU A 70 -1.83 -11.83 12.25
N GLU A 71 -2.91 -12.56 12.02
CA GLU A 71 -3.25 -13.13 10.70
C GLU A 71 -3.41 -12.03 9.65
N GLY A 72 -4.00 -10.89 10.03
CA GLY A 72 -4.12 -9.71 9.19
C GLY A 72 -2.75 -9.23 8.69
N PHE A 73 -1.80 -8.99 9.60
CA PHE A 73 -0.45 -8.56 9.21
C PHE A 73 0.31 -9.64 8.41
N GLU A 74 0.18 -10.91 8.78
CA GLU A 74 0.78 -12.03 8.04
C GLU A 74 0.25 -12.18 6.61
N SER A 75 -0.94 -11.63 6.32
CA SER A 75 -1.48 -11.59 4.95
C SER A 75 -0.73 -10.63 4.02
N GLY A 76 0.07 -9.73 4.57
CA GLY A 76 0.75 -8.67 3.84
C GLY A 76 0.00 -7.33 3.82
N CYS A 77 -0.87 -7.08 4.80
CA CYS A 77 -1.40 -5.73 5.03
C CYS A 77 -0.38 -4.84 5.75
N ASP A 78 -0.45 -3.54 5.48
CA ASP A 78 0.46 -2.53 6.05
C ASP A 78 -0.03 -1.95 7.38
N ASP A 79 -1.34 -2.00 7.61
CA ASP A 79 -1.98 -1.58 8.87
C ASP A 79 -3.33 -2.28 9.08
N TYR A 80 -3.76 -2.29 10.33
CA TYR A 80 -4.97 -2.95 10.78
C TYR A 80 -5.69 -2.06 11.79
N MET A 81 -6.93 -1.69 11.52
CA MET A 81 -7.70 -0.77 12.34
C MET A 81 -9.11 -1.30 12.63
N CYS A 82 -9.44 -1.36 13.91
CA CYS A 82 -10.71 -1.91 14.38
C CYS A 82 -11.85 -0.90 14.30
N LYS A 83 -13.06 -1.38 13.96
CA LYS A 83 -14.31 -0.61 14.01
C LYS A 83 -14.93 -0.68 15.43
N PRO A 84 -15.56 0.40 15.93
CA PRO A 84 -15.61 1.75 15.34
C PRO A 84 -14.26 2.47 15.45
N PHE A 85 -13.93 3.31 14.47
CA PHE A 85 -12.68 4.05 14.41
C PHE A 85 -12.87 5.56 14.32
N ASP A 86 -11.87 6.32 14.76
CA ASP A 86 -11.80 7.76 14.53
C ASP A 86 -11.31 8.05 13.10
N PHE A 87 -12.00 8.96 12.41
CA PHE A 87 -11.67 9.30 11.03
C PHE A 87 -10.33 10.05 10.90
N ASN A 88 -9.96 10.87 11.88
CA ASN A 88 -8.68 11.58 11.88
C ASN A 88 -7.54 10.59 12.11
N GLU A 89 -7.72 9.58 12.96
CA GLU A 89 -6.74 8.51 13.13
C GLU A 89 -6.54 7.73 11.83
N LEU A 90 -7.62 7.34 11.13
CA LEU A 90 -7.52 6.71 9.82
C LEU A 90 -6.73 7.60 8.84
N LEU A 91 -7.03 8.90 8.79
CA LEU A 91 -6.35 9.83 7.91
C LEU A 91 -4.85 9.96 8.22
N LEU A 92 -4.46 9.94 9.50
CA LEU A 92 -3.06 9.95 9.92
C LEU A 92 -2.33 8.66 9.49
N ARG A 93 -2.98 7.50 9.66
CA ARG A 93 -2.45 6.19 9.23
C ARG A 93 -2.27 6.12 7.72
N ILE A 94 -3.26 6.56 6.94
CA ILE A 94 -3.18 6.67 5.47
C ILE A 94 -1.95 7.50 5.08
N LYS A 95 -1.80 8.71 5.65
CA LYS A 95 -0.66 9.59 5.35
C LYS A 95 0.68 8.94 5.69
N ALA A 96 0.77 8.24 6.83
CA ALA A 96 1.99 7.57 7.26
C ALA A 96 2.37 6.41 6.34
N ILE A 97 1.40 5.64 5.87
CA ILE A 97 1.59 4.51 4.95
C ILE A 97 2.02 5.01 3.57
N LEU A 98 1.29 5.95 2.98
CA LEU A 98 1.61 6.51 1.67
C LEU A 98 3.01 7.15 1.65
N LYS A 99 3.41 7.81 2.74
CA LYS A 99 4.77 8.35 2.88
C LYS A 99 5.86 7.27 2.89
N ARG A 100 5.59 6.09 3.48
CA ARG A 100 6.54 4.97 3.49
C ARG A 100 6.64 4.31 2.12
N HIS A 101 5.50 4.05 1.47
CA HIS A 101 5.45 3.46 0.13
C HIS A 101 6.12 4.34 -0.93
N LYS A 102 5.87 5.65 -0.89
CA LYS A 102 6.53 6.59 -1.81
C LYS A 102 8.05 6.62 -1.64
N ARG A 103 8.57 6.41 -0.42
CA ARG A 103 10.01 6.37 -0.18
C ARG A 103 10.68 5.20 -0.89
N GLU A 104 10.04 4.03 -0.95
CA GLU A 104 10.59 2.87 -1.67
C GLU A 104 10.78 3.13 -3.18
N GLU A 105 10.08 4.14 -3.73
CA GLU A 105 10.14 4.54 -5.13
C GLU A 105 11.00 5.79 -5.40
N GLU A 106 11.73 6.32 -4.42
CA GLU A 106 12.59 7.51 -4.63
C GLU A 106 13.88 7.18 -5.41
N LYS A 107 13.72 6.64 -6.62
CA LYS A 107 14.76 6.55 -7.65
C LYS A 107 14.51 7.59 -8.73
N LEU A 108 15.45 8.52 -8.90
CA LEU A 108 15.46 9.40 -10.07
C LEU A 108 16.18 8.67 -11.21
N VAL A 109 15.49 8.46 -12.33
CA VAL A 109 16.10 7.84 -13.52
C VAL A 109 16.19 8.88 -14.63
N PHE A 110 17.39 9.04 -15.20
CA PHE A 110 17.64 9.89 -16.36
C PHE A 110 18.58 9.19 -17.33
N LYS A 111 18.03 8.71 -18.45
CA LYS A 111 18.76 7.89 -19.45
C LYS A 111 19.40 6.68 -18.75
N ASP A 112 20.72 6.52 -18.89
CA ASP A 112 21.49 5.44 -18.29
C ASP A 112 21.83 5.69 -16.81
N PHE A 113 21.44 6.84 -16.26
CA PHE A 113 21.71 7.19 -14.87
C PHE A 113 20.50 6.88 -13.98
N SER A 114 20.75 6.35 -12.79
CA SER A 114 19.77 6.33 -11.71
C SER A 114 20.37 6.78 -10.40
N LEU A 115 19.59 7.52 -9.61
CA LEU A 115 19.95 7.98 -8.27
C LEU A 115 18.93 7.42 -7.30
N ASP A 116 19.37 6.52 -6.44
CA ASP A 116 18.63 6.10 -5.26
C ASP A 116 18.75 7.21 -4.20
N LEU A 117 17.67 7.96 -4.01
CA LEU A 117 17.63 9.09 -3.06
C LEU A 117 17.56 8.64 -1.60
N ILE A 118 17.24 7.37 -1.34
CA ILE A 118 17.20 6.82 0.01
C ILE A 118 18.62 6.52 0.47
N ASN A 119 19.36 5.80 -0.38
CA ASN A 119 20.72 5.35 -0.08
C ASN A 119 21.79 6.38 -0.49
N TYR A 120 21.37 7.46 -1.16
CA TYR A 120 22.27 8.42 -1.82
C TYR A 120 23.26 7.73 -2.76
N GLU A 121 22.80 6.69 -3.47
CA GLU A 121 23.62 5.90 -4.37
C GLU A 121 23.34 6.28 -5.81
N PHE A 122 24.39 6.66 -6.54
CA PHE A 122 24.32 6.97 -7.96
C PHE A 122 24.75 5.75 -8.78
N PHE A 123 24.07 5.51 -9.89
CA PHE A 123 24.31 4.39 -10.78
C PHE A 123 24.38 4.86 -12.23
N TYR A 124 25.24 4.24 -13.03
CA TYR A 124 25.25 4.34 -14.48
C TYR A 124 25.18 2.93 -15.07
N LYS A 125 24.19 2.66 -15.93
CA LYS A 125 23.93 1.32 -16.50
C LYS A 125 23.86 0.21 -15.43
N ASN A 126 23.22 0.52 -14.30
CA ASN A 126 23.11 -0.33 -13.10
C ASN A 126 24.43 -0.62 -12.35
N GLU A 127 25.55 0.00 -12.73
CA GLU A 127 26.78 -0.05 -11.94
C GLU A 127 26.82 1.14 -10.97
N LYS A 128 27.06 0.86 -9.69
CA LYS A 128 27.20 1.89 -8.65
C LYS A 128 28.42 2.76 -8.95
N LEU A 129 28.20 4.06 -9.04
CA LEU A 129 29.23 5.09 -9.18
C LEU A 129 29.50 5.74 -7.83
N ASP A 130 30.78 5.83 -7.47
CA ASP A 130 31.21 6.58 -6.29
C ASP A 130 31.37 8.06 -6.68
N VAL A 131 30.48 8.91 -6.14
CA VAL A 131 30.43 10.35 -6.43
C VAL A 131 31.05 11.19 -5.32
N SER A 132 31.86 10.59 -4.45
CA SER A 132 32.44 11.21 -3.24
C SER A 132 33.34 12.45 -3.44
N ASN A 133 33.45 13.02 -4.65
CA ASN A 133 34.28 14.18 -4.96
C ASN A 133 33.69 15.16 -6.01
N LEU A 134 32.36 15.37 -6.05
CA LEU A 134 31.76 16.47 -6.81
C LEU A 134 31.43 17.68 -5.92
#